data_AF-A0A351KGB4-F1
#
_entry.id   AF-A0A351KGB4-F1
#
_cell.length_a   1.000
_cell.length_b   1.000
_cell.length_c   1.000
_cell.angle_alpha   90.00
_cell.angle_beta   90.00
_cell.angle_gamma   90.00
#
_symmetry.space_group_name_H-M   'P 1'
#
loop_
_entity.id
_entity.type
_entity.pdbx_description
1 polymer ?
#
loop_
_entity_poly.entity_id
_entity_poly.type
_entity_poly.pdbx_seq_one_letter_code
_entity_poly.pdbx_strand_id
1 'polypeptide(L)'
;NKRYAYTVEFDSEELIKKSIDAINSELRVARLTYTLTKGEQTGTDFNVESTETKKLDRSQGSSVEYDLIGKIAEGTTLTRRTVATILSGISREKLWLFRENPEEFIAKVVGLINRQKASVVVEHITYTPSAEEPYSQDIFNMSRASDEYAKAFKAKHAIQDYVFTDGTAADSVERRFAKDLDTAKEVVVYAKLPRGPRGFYIPTPVGNYSPDWAISFKKGTVKHIFFIAETKGSMKSTKFGEMTRTDEIEEAKISCAKKLFNEISTSGVKYHEVTSYQNLLEVMETL
;
A
#
# COMPACT_ATOMS: atom_id res chain seq x y z
N ASN A 1 -7.86 15.00 -13.76
CA ASN A 1 -8.40 15.07 -12.38
C ASN A 1 -9.76 14.35 -12.23
N LYS A 2 -10.19 13.50 -13.16
CA LYS A 2 -11.44 12.74 -13.00
C LYS A 2 -11.30 11.65 -11.94
N ARG A 3 -12.41 11.30 -11.29
CA ARG A 3 -12.51 10.09 -10.49
C ARG A 3 -12.87 8.92 -11.40
N TYR A 4 -12.43 7.73 -11.03
CA TYR A 4 -12.68 6.51 -11.80
C TYR A 4 -13.39 5.50 -10.91
N ALA A 5 -14.25 4.70 -11.52
CA ALA A 5 -14.76 3.46 -10.96
C ALA A 5 -14.16 2.29 -11.74
N TYR A 6 -14.13 1.11 -11.14
CA TYR A 6 -13.67 -0.10 -11.81
C TYR A 6 -14.76 -1.16 -11.84
N THR A 7 -14.69 -2.00 -12.86
CA THR A 7 -15.40 -3.27 -12.93
C THR A 7 -14.38 -4.36 -13.19
N VAL A 8 -14.51 -5.48 -12.50
CA VAL A 8 -13.66 -6.67 -12.71
C VAL A 8 -14.57 -7.85 -12.93
N GLU A 9 -14.28 -8.62 -13.97
CA GLU A 9 -14.85 -9.94 -14.18
C GLU A 9 -13.79 -10.98 -13.84
N PHE A 10 -14.10 -11.91 -12.94
CA PHE A 10 -13.20 -13.01 -12.58
C PHE A 10 -13.99 -14.24 -12.12
N ASP A 11 -13.37 -15.41 -12.25
CA ASP A 11 -13.95 -16.66 -11.75
C ASP A 11 -13.86 -16.73 -10.22
N SER A 12 -15.03 -16.70 -9.58
CA SER A 12 -15.14 -16.80 -8.12
C SER A 12 -14.72 -18.16 -7.59
N GLU A 13 -14.95 -19.25 -8.33
CA GLU A 13 -14.55 -20.60 -7.93
C GLU A 13 -13.03 -20.75 -7.99
N GLU A 14 -12.40 -20.18 -9.02
CA GLU A 14 -10.95 -20.14 -9.13
C GLU A 14 -10.32 -19.40 -7.94
N LEU A 15 -10.83 -18.21 -7.59
CA LEU A 15 -10.34 -17.44 -6.44
C LEU A 15 -10.49 -18.21 -5.13
N ILE A 16 -11.63 -18.87 -4.92
CA ILE A 16 -11.87 -19.68 -3.72
C ILE A 16 -10.85 -20.81 -3.64
N LYS A 17 -10.64 -21.55 -4.72
CA LYS A 17 -9.70 -22.66 -4.77
C LYS A 17 -8.26 -22.22 -4.49
N LYS A 18 -7.77 -21.19 -5.19
CA LYS A 18 -6.43 -20.63 -4.97
C LYS A 18 -6.25 -20.12 -3.53
N SER A 19 -7.28 -19.49 -2.97
CA SER A 19 -7.26 -19.01 -1.57
C SER A 19 -7.15 -20.16 -0.58
N ILE A 20 -7.91 -21.24 -0.76
CA ILE A 20 -7.85 -22.43 0.08
C ILE A 20 -6.45 -23.06 0.02
N ASP A 21 -5.93 -23.24 -1.19
CA ASP A 21 -4.61 -23.85 -1.43
C ASP A 21 -3.50 -23.02 -0.76
N ALA A 22 -3.52 -21.69 -0.94
CA ALA A 22 -2.55 -20.77 -0.32
C ALA A 22 -2.65 -20.76 1.22
N ILE A 23 -3.86 -20.78 1.79
CA ILE A 23 -4.04 -20.85 3.26
C ILE A 23 -3.49 -22.18 3.79
N ASN A 24 -3.76 -23.29 3.11
CA ASN A 24 -3.31 -24.61 3.53
C ASN A 24 -1.78 -24.77 3.46
N SER A 25 -1.12 -24.23 2.44
CA SER A 25 0.33 -24.34 2.29
C SER A 25 1.08 -23.33 3.18
N GLU A 26 0.65 -22.08 3.21
CA GLU A 26 1.45 -20.96 3.73
C GLU A 26 1.06 -20.50 5.14
N LEU A 27 -0.18 -20.69 5.59
CA LEU A 27 -0.62 -20.11 6.86
C LEU A 27 0.23 -20.63 8.02
N ARG A 28 0.88 -19.72 8.74
CA ARG A 28 1.61 -19.94 9.99
C ARG A 28 1.16 -18.88 10.99
N VAL A 29 0.79 -19.27 12.19
CA VAL A 29 0.32 -18.37 13.24
C VAL A 29 1.17 -18.62 14.48
N ALA A 30 1.75 -17.56 15.06
CA ALA A 30 2.58 -17.69 16.23
C ALA A 30 1.68 -17.86 17.47
N ARG A 31 2.15 -18.67 18.43
CA ARG A 31 1.54 -18.69 19.75
C ARG A 31 1.87 -17.40 20.49
N LEU A 32 0.89 -16.86 21.22
CA LEU A 32 1.12 -15.72 22.09
C LEU A 32 2.15 -16.09 23.17
N THR A 33 3.13 -15.21 23.37
CA THR A 33 4.17 -15.34 24.38
C THR A 33 4.27 -14.04 25.17
N TYR A 34 4.70 -14.11 26.42
CA TYR A 34 5.02 -12.94 27.22
C TYR A 34 6.38 -13.13 27.88
N THR A 35 7.10 -12.04 28.03
CA THR A 35 8.39 -12.02 28.71
C THR A 35 8.20 -11.40 30.09
N LEU A 36 8.50 -12.18 31.13
CA LEU A 36 8.51 -11.70 32.50
C LEU A 36 9.94 -11.30 32.86
N THR A 37 10.15 -10.00 33.06
CA THR A 37 11.41 -9.47 33.58
C THR A 37 11.21 -9.09 35.03
N LYS A 38 11.98 -9.70 35.94
CA LYS A 38 11.99 -9.39 37.37
C LYS A 38 13.31 -8.70 37.71
N GLY A 39 13.24 -7.64 38.50
CA GLY A 39 14.40 -6.90 38.96
C GLY A 39 14.16 -6.23 40.29
N GLU A 40 15.24 -5.82 40.93
CA GLU A 40 15.25 -5.06 42.17
C GLU A 40 15.77 -3.65 41.89
N GLN A 41 15.12 -2.64 42.48
CA GLN A 41 15.57 -1.26 42.40
C GLN A 41 16.34 -0.90 43.66
N THR A 42 17.61 -0.50 43.51
CA THR A 42 18.44 0.00 44.61
C THR A 42 18.82 1.45 44.31
N GLY A 43 18.19 2.40 45.02
CA GLY A 43 18.35 3.82 44.72
C GLY A 43 17.70 4.21 43.37
N THR A 44 18.48 4.77 42.45
CA THR A 44 18.03 5.12 41.09
C THR A 44 18.28 4.02 40.05
N ASP A 45 19.03 2.98 40.40
CA ASP A 45 19.38 1.90 39.47
C ASP A 45 18.41 0.73 39.58
N PHE A 46 17.97 0.23 38.42
CA PHE A 46 17.12 -0.96 38.30
C PHE A 46 17.96 -2.14 37.82
N ASN A 47 18.19 -3.10 38.71
CA ASN A 47 18.97 -4.30 38.44
C ASN A 47 18.04 -5.46 38.05
N VAL A 48 18.17 -5.96 36.82
CA VAL A 48 17.40 -7.12 36.34
C VAL A 48 17.97 -8.39 36.98
N GLU A 49 17.13 -9.10 37.74
CA GLU A 49 17.49 -10.38 38.37
C GLU A 49 17.27 -11.56 37.44
N SER A 50 16.16 -11.56 36.69
CA SER A 50 15.84 -12.64 35.75
C SER A 50 14.89 -12.19 34.65
N THR A 51 15.04 -12.82 33.49
CA THR A 51 14.15 -12.67 32.34
C THR A 51 13.73 -14.06 31.89
N GLU A 52 12.42 -14.32 31.82
CA GLU A 52 11.87 -15.60 31.38
C GLU A 52 10.77 -15.36 30.33
N THR A 53 10.86 -16.03 29.19
CA THR A 53 9.80 -16.03 28.17
C THR A 53 8.87 -17.21 28.39
N LYS A 54 7.60 -16.94 28.68
CA LYS A 54 6.56 -17.96 28.87
C LYS A 54 5.58 -17.97 27.70
N LYS A 55 5.11 -19.16 27.37
CA LYS A 55 3.99 -19.33 26.44
C LYS A 55 2.70 -18.98 27.18
N LEU A 56 1.83 -18.22 26.52
CA LEU A 56 0.53 -17.90 27.07
C LEU A 56 -0.42 -19.07 26.77
N ASP A 57 -0.44 -20.07 27.65
CA ASP A 57 -1.47 -21.10 27.60
C ASP A 57 -2.79 -20.46 28.03
N ARG A 58 -3.71 -20.26 27.08
CA ARG A 58 -5.08 -19.83 27.35
C ARG A 58 -5.83 -20.94 28.10
N SER A 59 -5.63 -21.02 29.42
CA SER A 59 -6.30 -21.98 30.30
C SER A 59 -7.77 -21.64 30.54
N GLN A 60 -8.19 -20.40 30.24
CA GLN A 60 -9.60 -20.01 30.17
C GLN A 60 -9.83 -19.18 28.92
N GLY A 61 -10.84 -19.58 28.13
CA GLY A 61 -11.20 -18.91 26.89
C GLY A 61 -11.48 -17.44 27.15
N SER A 62 -10.75 -16.57 26.46
CA SER A 62 -11.11 -15.16 26.35
C SER A 62 -12.59 -15.07 25.98
N SER A 63 -13.41 -14.44 26.81
CA SER A 63 -14.86 -14.25 26.58
C SER A 63 -15.18 -13.29 25.44
N VAL A 64 -14.20 -13.01 24.57
CA VAL A 64 -14.33 -12.11 23.44
C VAL A 64 -14.82 -12.93 22.26
N GLU A 65 -16.07 -12.72 21.88
CA GLU A 65 -16.63 -13.29 20.67
C GLU A 65 -15.96 -12.62 19.45
N TYR A 66 -15.43 -13.45 18.56
CA TYR A 66 -14.82 -13.01 17.31
C TYR A 66 -15.76 -13.30 16.14
N ASP A 67 -16.18 -12.28 15.42
CA ASP A 67 -16.80 -12.45 14.11
C ASP A 67 -15.72 -12.75 13.06
N LEU A 68 -15.22 -13.98 13.06
CA LEU A 68 -14.17 -14.45 12.15
C LEU A 68 -14.53 -14.17 10.68
N ILE A 69 -15.76 -14.52 10.28
CA ILE A 69 -16.24 -14.34 8.92
C ILE A 69 -16.34 -12.85 8.59
N GLY A 70 -16.90 -12.05 9.49
CA GLY A 70 -17.05 -10.61 9.27
C GLY A 70 -15.72 -9.89 9.15
N LYS A 71 -14.76 -10.19 10.03
CA LYS A 71 -13.44 -9.56 10.00
C LYS A 71 -12.64 -9.93 8.76
N ILE A 72 -12.73 -11.18 8.31
CA ILE A 72 -12.09 -11.56 7.04
C ILE A 72 -12.81 -10.90 5.87
N ALA A 73 -14.15 -10.91 5.84
CA ALA A 73 -14.94 -10.30 4.76
C ALA A 73 -14.68 -8.79 4.63
N GLU A 74 -14.60 -8.07 5.76
CA GLU A 74 -14.23 -6.65 5.83
C GLU A 74 -12.83 -6.43 5.25
N GLY A 75 -11.83 -7.20 5.69
CA GLY A 75 -10.44 -7.06 5.25
C GLY A 75 -10.20 -7.47 3.79
N THR A 76 -11.01 -8.36 3.22
CA THR A 76 -10.86 -8.84 1.84
C THR A 76 -11.85 -8.22 0.86
N THR A 77 -12.80 -7.40 1.33
CA THR A 77 -13.93 -6.88 0.56
C THR A 77 -14.69 -7.98 -0.21
N LEU A 78 -14.80 -9.17 0.39
CA LEU A 78 -15.55 -10.30 -0.17
C LEU A 78 -16.88 -10.47 0.57
N THR A 79 -17.82 -11.16 -0.06
CA THR A 79 -19.07 -11.49 0.62
C THR A 79 -18.82 -12.48 1.76
N ARG A 80 -19.61 -12.39 2.84
CA ARG A 80 -19.58 -13.36 3.95
C ARG A 80 -19.74 -14.80 3.46
N ARG A 81 -20.55 -15.01 2.42
CA ARG A 81 -20.76 -16.33 1.79
C ARG A 81 -19.47 -16.88 1.19
N THR A 82 -18.76 -16.07 0.40
CA THR A 82 -17.47 -16.47 -0.20
C THR A 82 -16.43 -16.80 0.87
N VAL A 83 -16.34 -15.97 1.91
CA VAL A 83 -15.42 -16.19 3.03
C VAL A 83 -15.76 -17.49 3.78
N ALA A 84 -17.04 -17.74 4.04
CA ALA A 84 -17.48 -18.99 4.65
C ALA A 84 -17.10 -20.22 3.80
N THR A 85 -17.27 -20.14 2.48
CA THR A 85 -16.84 -21.20 1.56
C THR A 85 -15.33 -21.44 1.64
N ILE A 86 -14.51 -20.38 1.60
CA ILE A 86 -13.05 -20.50 1.75
C ILE A 86 -12.70 -21.17 3.08
N LEU A 87 -13.22 -20.67 4.21
CA LEU A 87 -12.94 -21.23 5.54
C LEU A 87 -13.46 -22.66 5.72
N SER A 88 -14.50 -23.06 5.00
CA SER A 88 -15.00 -24.43 5.01
C SER A 88 -14.09 -25.40 4.24
N GLY A 89 -13.32 -24.88 3.27
CA GLY A 89 -12.42 -25.67 2.43
C GLY A 89 -10.98 -25.80 2.97
N ILE A 90 -10.60 -25.01 3.97
CA ILE A 90 -9.27 -25.15 4.59
C ILE A 90 -9.19 -26.38 5.49
N SER A 91 -7.99 -26.93 5.64
CA SER A 91 -7.73 -28.06 6.51
C SER A 91 -8.02 -27.73 7.98
N ARG A 92 -8.48 -28.76 8.71
CA ARG A 92 -8.85 -28.62 10.13
C ARG A 92 -7.68 -28.12 10.98
N GLU A 93 -6.47 -28.57 10.69
CA GLU A 93 -5.25 -28.15 11.37
C GLU A 93 -4.99 -26.65 11.20
N LYS A 94 -5.18 -26.11 9.99
CA LYS A 94 -5.07 -24.67 9.77
C LYS A 94 -6.15 -23.90 10.51
N LEU A 95 -7.40 -24.36 10.46
CA LEU A 95 -8.49 -23.70 11.17
C LEU A 95 -8.25 -23.66 12.68
N TRP A 96 -7.58 -24.66 13.26
CA TRP A 96 -7.24 -24.68 14.69
C TRP A 96 -6.25 -23.59 15.11
N LEU A 97 -5.42 -23.08 14.19
CA LEU A 97 -4.51 -21.97 14.46
C LEU A 97 -5.25 -20.70 14.90
N PHE A 98 -6.53 -20.54 14.54
CA PHE A 98 -7.35 -19.45 15.04
C PHE A 98 -7.44 -19.43 16.57
N ARG A 99 -7.45 -20.59 17.23
CA ARG A 99 -7.51 -20.67 18.70
C ARG A 99 -6.22 -20.20 19.37
N GLU A 100 -5.09 -20.37 18.68
CA GLU A 100 -3.75 -20.04 19.17
C GLU A 100 -3.53 -18.52 19.19
N ASN A 101 -3.91 -17.83 18.11
CA ASN A 101 -3.84 -16.37 18.01
C ASN A 101 -4.89 -15.85 16.99
N PRO A 102 -6.10 -15.50 17.44
CA PRO A 102 -7.20 -15.05 16.57
C PRO A 102 -6.86 -13.86 15.69
N GLU A 103 -6.23 -12.83 16.26
CA GLU A 103 -5.90 -11.58 15.55
C GLU A 103 -4.91 -11.83 14.42
N GLU A 104 -3.84 -12.57 14.72
CA GLU A 104 -2.81 -12.89 13.73
C GLU A 104 -3.36 -13.86 12.66
N PHE A 105 -4.21 -14.82 13.05
CA PHE A 105 -4.89 -15.68 12.10
C PHE A 105 -5.72 -14.86 11.10
N ILE A 106 -6.58 -13.96 11.59
CA ILE A 106 -7.43 -13.11 10.75
C ILE A 106 -6.56 -12.27 9.81
N ALA A 107 -5.57 -11.55 10.35
CA ALA A 107 -4.70 -10.69 9.55
C ALA A 107 -3.96 -11.46 8.46
N LYS A 108 -3.44 -12.66 8.78
CA LYS A 108 -2.72 -13.49 7.81
C LYS A 108 -3.61 -14.11 6.75
N VAL A 109 -4.81 -14.55 7.11
CA VAL A 109 -5.79 -15.08 6.15
C VAL A 109 -6.27 -13.98 5.21
N VAL A 110 -6.59 -12.79 5.74
CA VAL A 110 -6.93 -11.60 4.92
C VAL A 110 -5.82 -11.30 3.92
N GLY A 111 -4.56 -11.29 4.36
CA GLY A 111 -3.42 -11.04 3.49
C GLY A 111 -3.27 -12.09 2.37
N LEU A 112 -3.45 -13.37 2.69
CA LEU A 112 -3.37 -14.45 1.70
C LEU A 112 -4.48 -14.36 0.65
N ILE A 113 -5.72 -14.11 1.08
CA ILE A 113 -6.85 -13.95 0.16
C ILE A 113 -6.66 -12.73 -0.75
N ASN A 114 -6.25 -11.59 -0.18
CA ASN A 114 -6.00 -10.38 -0.97
C ASN A 114 -4.87 -10.55 -1.98
N ARG A 115 -3.86 -11.37 -1.68
CA ARG A 115 -2.80 -11.75 -2.63
C ARG A 115 -3.36 -12.54 -3.80
N GLN A 116 -4.17 -13.58 -3.53
CA GLN A 116 -4.79 -14.35 -4.61
C GLN A 116 -5.74 -13.48 -5.45
N LYS A 117 -6.46 -12.57 -4.80
CA LYS A 117 -7.29 -11.55 -5.48
C LYS A 117 -6.44 -10.63 -6.37
N ALA A 118 -5.32 -10.12 -5.88
CA ALA A 118 -4.38 -9.29 -6.65
C ALA A 118 -3.98 -9.98 -7.97
N SER A 119 -3.57 -11.25 -7.90
CA SER A 119 -3.14 -12.02 -9.07
C SER A 119 -4.23 -12.20 -10.12
N VAL A 120 -5.48 -12.43 -9.71
CA VAL A 120 -6.59 -12.71 -10.63
C VAL A 120 -7.13 -11.44 -11.29
N VAL A 121 -7.01 -10.29 -10.63
CA VAL A 121 -7.82 -9.13 -10.95
C VAL A 121 -7.16 -8.14 -11.94
N VAL A 122 -5.84 -8.05 -11.95
CA VAL A 122 -5.12 -7.08 -12.80
C VAL A 122 -5.41 -7.30 -14.30
N GLU A 123 -5.55 -8.55 -14.75
CA GLU A 123 -5.75 -8.87 -16.17
C GLU A 123 -7.14 -8.49 -16.70
N HIS A 124 -8.18 -8.51 -15.86
CA HIS A 124 -9.57 -8.30 -16.30
C HIS A 124 -10.23 -7.04 -15.74
N ILE A 125 -9.47 -6.18 -15.04
CA ILE A 125 -10.00 -4.89 -14.60
C ILE A 125 -10.22 -3.93 -15.77
N THR A 126 -11.37 -3.28 -15.78
CA THR A 126 -11.71 -2.17 -16.67
C THR A 126 -12.10 -0.96 -15.83
N TYR A 127 -11.70 0.22 -16.27
CA TYR A 127 -12.00 1.48 -15.60
C TYR A 127 -12.94 2.35 -16.43
N THR A 128 -13.85 3.04 -15.75
CA THR A 128 -14.73 4.05 -16.34
C THR A 128 -14.69 5.32 -15.49
N PRO A 129 -14.86 6.51 -16.08
CA PRO A 129 -15.04 7.72 -15.30
C PRO A 129 -16.23 7.56 -14.35
N SER A 130 -16.01 7.85 -13.07
CA SER A 130 -17.07 7.86 -12.06
C SER A 130 -18.02 9.04 -12.30
N ALA A 131 -19.27 8.90 -11.84
CA ALA A 131 -20.23 9.99 -11.77
C ALA A 131 -19.93 10.99 -10.62
N GLU A 132 -18.98 10.66 -9.75
CA GLU A 132 -18.50 11.58 -8.70
C GLU A 132 -17.82 12.81 -9.29
N GLU A 133 -17.93 13.92 -8.56
CA GLU A 133 -17.25 15.17 -8.91
C GLU A 133 -15.74 14.95 -9.07
N PRO A 134 -15.11 15.53 -10.12
CA PRO A 134 -13.67 15.50 -10.29
C PRO A 134 -12.92 16.03 -9.06
N TYR A 135 -11.69 15.60 -8.89
CA TYR A 135 -10.82 16.17 -7.86
C TYR A 135 -10.63 17.68 -8.10
N SER A 136 -10.94 18.48 -7.07
CA SER A 136 -10.64 19.91 -7.04
C SER A 136 -9.19 20.16 -6.62
N GLN A 137 -8.75 21.41 -6.70
CA GLN A 137 -7.44 21.83 -6.19
C GLN A 137 -7.34 21.71 -4.65
N ASP A 138 -8.45 21.53 -3.94
CA ASP A 138 -8.48 21.42 -2.48
C ASP A 138 -7.78 20.18 -1.93
N ILE A 139 -7.47 19.20 -2.78
CA ILE A 139 -6.62 18.08 -2.39
C ILE A 139 -5.27 18.58 -1.84
N PHE A 140 -4.76 19.70 -2.39
CA PHE A 140 -3.51 20.34 -1.99
C PHE A 140 -3.65 21.27 -0.77
N ASN A 141 -4.88 21.52 -0.29
CA ASN A 141 -5.14 22.37 0.87
C ASN A 141 -4.98 21.57 2.17
N MET A 142 -3.72 21.30 2.53
CA MET A 142 -3.35 20.68 3.80
C MET A 142 -2.77 21.72 4.77
N SER A 143 -3.38 21.85 5.96
CA SER A 143 -2.78 22.59 7.06
C SER A 143 -1.67 21.73 7.67
N ARG A 144 -0.46 22.31 7.77
CA ARG A 144 0.74 21.67 8.34
C ARG A 144 1.26 22.51 9.50
N ALA A 145 1.98 21.88 10.42
CA ALA A 145 2.60 22.60 11.53
C ALA A 145 3.78 23.46 11.05
N SER A 146 4.12 24.52 11.79
CA SER A 146 5.18 25.46 11.39
C SER A 146 6.56 24.82 11.25
N ASP A 147 6.85 23.79 12.04
CA ASP A 147 8.09 23.01 11.98
C ASP A 147 8.18 22.11 10.74
N GLU A 148 7.04 21.66 10.20
CA GLU A 148 7.00 20.93 8.92
C GLU A 148 7.34 21.85 7.75
N TYR A 149 6.84 23.10 7.75
CA TYR A 149 7.20 24.09 6.72
C TYR A 149 8.70 24.42 6.73
N ALA A 150 9.34 24.46 7.90
CA ALA A 150 10.79 24.68 8.00
C ALA A 150 11.62 23.56 7.35
N LYS A 151 11.08 22.34 7.30
CA LYS A 151 11.72 21.16 6.68
C LYS A 151 11.32 20.95 5.22
N ALA A 152 10.26 21.59 4.77
CA ALA A 152 9.74 21.46 3.42
C ALA A 152 10.73 22.00 2.37
N PHE A 153 10.70 21.42 1.18
CA PHE A 153 11.46 21.91 0.05
C PHE A 153 10.72 23.10 -0.59
N LYS A 154 11.35 24.28 -0.58
CA LYS A 154 10.82 25.46 -1.26
C LYS A 154 11.04 25.32 -2.77
N ALA A 155 9.97 25.05 -3.49
CA ALA A 155 9.97 24.76 -4.91
C ALA A 155 9.64 26.01 -5.75
N LYS A 156 10.01 25.98 -7.03
CA LYS A 156 9.74 27.02 -8.03
C LYS A 156 8.83 26.54 -9.15
N HIS A 157 8.94 25.28 -9.54
CA HIS A 157 8.16 24.64 -10.60
C HIS A 157 7.07 23.71 -10.05
N ALA A 158 6.98 23.52 -8.74
CA ALA A 158 5.88 22.78 -8.16
C ALA A 158 4.58 23.60 -8.18
N ILE A 159 3.43 22.91 -8.18
CA ILE A 159 2.11 23.56 -8.05
C ILE A 159 1.91 24.24 -6.67
N GLN A 160 2.70 23.83 -5.67
CA GLN A 160 2.74 24.40 -4.32
C GLN A 160 4.11 25.03 -4.05
N ASP A 161 4.16 26.14 -3.32
CA ASP A 161 5.43 26.79 -2.95
C ASP A 161 6.34 25.89 -2.09
N TYR A 162 5.74 24.96 -1.35
CA TYR A 162 6.42 24.04 -0.45
C TYR A 162 6.02 22.60 -0.77
N VAL A 163 7.03 21.76 -1.01
CA VAL A 163 6.88 20.33 -1.23
C VAL A 163 7.34 19.58 0.02
N PHE A 164 6.43 18.78 0.59
CA PHE A 164 6.68 18.01 1.80
C PHE A 164 7.16 16.61 1.43
N THR A 165 8.44 16.33 1.62
CA THR A 165 9.04 15.03 1.30
C THR A 165 8.93 14.07 2.48
N ASP A 166 8.75 12.79 2.21
CA ASP A 166 8.72 11.75 3.22
C ASP A 166 10.14 11.55 3.78
N GLY A 167 10.22 11.38 5.11
CA GLY A 167 11.47 11.17 5.83
C GLY A 167 12.01 12.40 6.57
N THR A 168 12.79 12.16 7.63
CA THR A 168 13.40 13.19 8.48
C THR A 168 14.82 13.56 8.04
N ALA A 169 15.40 12.80 7.11
CA ALA A 169 16.73 13.03 6.61
C ALA A 169 16.76 14.27 5.69
N ALA A 170 17.77 15.12 5.89
CA ALA A 170 17.99 16.29 5.06
C ALA A 170 18.25 15.95 3.58
N ASP A 171 18.55 14.68 3.25
CA ASP A 171 18.78 14.22 1.88
C ASP A 171 18.00 12.92 1.60
N SER A 172 16.68 12.95 1.82
CA SER A 172 15.80 11.83 1.47
C SER A 172 15.72 11.65 -0.05
N VAL A 173 15.38 10.43 -0.48
CA VAL A 173 15.22 10.10 -1.91
C VAL A 173 14.23 11.05 -2.58
N GLU A 174 13.11 11.32 -1.92
CA GLU A 174 12.10 12.25 -2.42
C GLU A 174 12.57 13.70 -2.47
N ARG A 175 13.41 14.14 -1.53
CA ARG A 175 13.93 15.51 -1.54
C ARG A 175 14.93 15.73 -2.67
N ARG A 176 15.78 14.74 -2.95
CA ARG A 176 16.64 14.75 -4.14
C ARG A 176 15.80 14.79 -5.41
N PHE A 177 14.80 13.91 -5.49
CA PHE A 177 13.89 13.85 -6.64
C PHE A 177 13.16 15.19 -6.87
N ALA A 178 12.60 15.80 -5.82
CA ALA A 178 11.96 17.11 -5.91
C ALA A 178 12.92 18.20 -6.38
N LYS A 179 14.17 18.19 -5.89
CA LYS A 179 15.21 19.15 -6.30
C LYS A 179 15.61 18.97 -7.78
N ASP A 180 15.73 17.73 -8.23
CA ASP A 180 16.05 17.42 -9.62
C ASP A 180 14.92 17.89 -10.54
N LEU A 181 13.66 17.63 -10.18
CA LEU A 181 12.49 18.14 -10.91
C LEU A 181 12.40 19.67 -10.96
N ASP A 182 12.73 20.34 -9.86
CA ASP A 182 12.67 21.81 -9.76
C ASP A 182 13.78 22.52 -10.56
N THR A 183 14.88 21.82 -10.84
CA THR A 183 16.02 22.36 -11.59
C THR A 183 16.04 21.95 -13.06
N ALA A 184 15.26 20.94 -13.43
CA ALA A 184 15.06 20.48 -14.80
C ALA A 184 14.38 21.53 -15.68
N LYS A 185 14.86 21.68 -16.92
CA LYS A 185 14.30 22.64 -17.90
C LYS A 185 13.13 22.05 -18.69
N GLU A 186 13.13 20.72 -18.79
CA GLU A 186 12.14 19.89 -19.47
C GLU A 186 10.88 19.70 -18.64
N VAL A 187 10.96 19.88 -17.32
CA VAL A 187 9.82 19.90 -16.39
C VAL A 187 9.13 21.25 -16.46
N VAL A 188 7.86 21.26 -16.81
CA VAL A 188 7.02 22.47 -16.85
C VAL A 188 6.40 22.74 -15.49
N VAL A 189 5.82 21.70 -14.89
CA VAL A 189 5.21 21.76 -13.57
C VAL A 189 5.16 20.36 -12.95
N TYR A 190 5.26 20.27 -11.63
CA TYR A 190 5.08 19.02 -10.91
C TYR A 190 4.27 19.20 -9.63
N ALA A 191 3.75 18.11 -9.09
CA ALA A 191 3.02 18.09 -7.84
C ALA A 191 3.34 16.81 -7.08
N LYS A 192 3.57 16.93 -5.77
CA LYS A 192 3.49 15.77 -4.87
C LYS A 192 2.03 15.55 -4.52
N LEU A 193 1.51 14.38 -4.85
CA LEU A 193 0.13 14.04 -4.59
C LEU A 193 -0.08 13.79 -3.09
N PRO A 194 -1.11 14.40 -2.49
CA PRO A 194 -1.38 14.28 -1.07
C PRO A 194 -1.95 12.89 -0.76
N ARG A 195 -1.48 12.30 0.34
CA ARG A 195 -2.07 11.13 0.99
C ARG A 195 -3.00 11.55 2.13
N GLY A 196 -3.85 10.65 2.60
CA GLY A 196 -4.80 10.89 3.70
C GLY A 196 -6.26 11.10 3.26
N PRO A 197 -7.16 11.59 4.13
CA PRO A 197 -8.60 11.59 3.87
C PRO A 197 -9.03 12.37 2.62
N ARG A 198 -8.27 13.40 2.22
CA ARG A 198 -8.51 14.23 1.03
C ARG A 198 -7.48 13.98 -0.09
N GLY A 199 -6.83 12.82 -0.07
CA GLY A 199 -5.80 12.45 -1.02
C GLY A 199 -6.33 12.12 -2.42
N PHE A 200 -5.40 12.01 -3.37
CA PHE A 200 -5.70 11.48 -4.70
C PHE A 200 -5.58 9.96 -4.69
N TYR A 201 -6.66 9.28 -5.05
CA TYR A 201 -6.71 7.81 -5.06
C TYR A 201 -7.21 7.25 -6.39
N ILE A 202 -6.58 6.16 -6.79
CA ILE A 202 -7.03 5.25 -7.83
C ILE A 202 -7.63 4.05 -7.11
N PRO A 203 -8.94 3.78 -7.27
CA PRO A 203 -9.54 2.64 -6.62
C PRO A 203 -9.01 1.37 -7.28
N THR A 204 -8.57 0.41 -6.46
CA THR A 204 -8.21 -0.92 -6.92
C THR A 204 -8.96 -1.98 -6.12
N PRO A 205 -9.13 -3.19 -6.67
CA PRO A 205 -9.83 -4.28 -6.00
C PRO A 205 -9.11 -4.79 -4.75
N VAL A 206 -7.83 -4.46 -4.59
CA VAL A 206 -7.00 -4.79 -3.42
C VAL A 206 -6.70 -3.57 -2.53
N GLY A 207 -7.52 -2.52 -2.65
CA GLY A 207 -7.44 -1.29 -1.86
C GLY A 207 -7.03 -0.07 -2.68
N ASN A 208 -7.22 1.11 -2.13
CA ASN A 208 -6.89 2.35 -2.86
C ASN A 208 -5.36 2.47 -3.06
N TYR A 209 -4.99 2.93 -4.25
CA TYR A 209 -3.61 3.28 -4.60
C TYR A 209 -3.47 4.80 -4.68
N SER A 210 -2.43 5.35 -4.06
CA SER A 210 -2.13 6.77 -4.10
C SER A 210 -0.70 6.93 -4.60
N PRO A 211 -0.51 7.36 -5.86
CA PRO A 211 0.82 7.60 -6.37
C PRO A 211 1.45 8.84 -5.75
N ASP A 212 2.78 8.94 -5.79
CA ASP A 212 3.51 10.01 -5.10
C ASP A 212 3.56 11.33 -5.87
N TRP A 213 3.79 11.27 -7.19
CA TRP A 213 4.06 12.47 -7.98
C TRP A 213 3.19 12.52 -9.22
N ALA A 214 2.85 13.74 -9.64
CA ALA A 214 2.32 14.04 -10.96
C ALA A 214 3.23 15.09 -11.62
N ILE A 215 3.81 14.76 -12.77
CA ILE A 215 4.85 15.58 -13.40
C ILE A 215 4.47 15.86 -14.84
N SER A 216 4.56 17.12 -15.29
CA SER A 216 4.30 17.52 -16.66
C SER A 216 5.59 17.94 -17.36
N PHE A 217 5.90 17.28 -18.48
CA PHE A 217 7.09 17.57 -19.29
C PHE A 217 6.74 18.16 -20.66
N LYS A 218 7.70 18.89 -21.22
CA LYS A 218 7.69 19.35 -22.61
C LYS A 218 8.66 18.52 -23.44
N LYS A 219 8.17 17.70 -24.37
CA LYS A 219 8.99 16.94 -25.35
C LYS A 219 8.70 17.43 -26.78
N GLY A 220 9.64 18.15 -27.38
CA GLY A 220 9.47 18.73 -28.72
C GLY A 220 8.26 19.68 -28.82
N THR A 221 7.30 19.35 -29.69
CA THR A 221 6.02 20.07 -29.87
C THR A 221 4.88 19.55 -28.99
N VAL A 222 5.05 18.38 -28.34
CA VAL A 222 4.05 17.78 -27.45
C VAL A 222 4.15 18.44 -26.08
N LYS A 223 3.09 19.13 -25.68
CA LYS A 223 3.12 20.05 -24.54
C LYS A 223 3.12 19.37 -23.18
N HIS A 224 2.54 18.17 -23.04
CA HIS A 224 2.36 17.55 -21.72
C HIS A 224 2.36 16.03 -21.81
N ILE A 225 3.43 15.39 -21.33
CA ILE A 225 3.34 14.01 -20.84
C ILE A 225 3.15 14.12 -19.33
N PHE A 226 2.01 13.65 -18.83
CA PHE A 226 1.76 13.58 -17.39
C PHE A 226 2.28 12.24 -16.87
N PHE A 227 3.36 12.27 -16.11
CA PHE A 227 3.91 11.11 -15.43
C PHE A 227 3.36 11.02 -14.03
N ILE A 228 2.89 9.83 -13.71
CA ILE A 228 2.64 9.44 -12.34
C ILE A 228 3.81 8.56 -11.91
N ALA A 229 4.57 9.01 -10.90
CA ALA A 229 5.80 8.38 -10.44
C ALA A 229 5.69 7.96 -8.97
N GLU A 230 6.22 6.79 -8.65
CA GLU A 230 6.31 6.24 -7.29
C GLU A 230 7.78 6.27 -6.84
N THR A 231 8.13 7.17 -5.92
CA THR A 231 9.50 7.27 -5.42
C THR A 231 9.69 6.29 -4.28
N LYS A 232 9.77 4.99 -4.58
CA LYS A 232 10.21 4.03 -3.56
C LYS A 232 11.70 4.24 -3.33
N GLY A 233 12.06 4.67 -2.12
CA GLY A 233 13.40 4.38 -1.60
C GLY A 233 13.62 2.87 -1.76
N SER A 234 14.79 2.47 -2.24
CA SER A 234 15.14 1.07 -2.52
C SER A 234 15.08 0.21 -1.25
N MET A 235 13.88 -0.10 -0.80
CA MET A 235 13.57 -1.16 0.13
C MET A 235 12.73 -2.13 -0.69
N LYS A 236 13.42 -2.91 -1.52
CA LYS A 236 13.13 -4.35 -1.49
C LYS A 236 13.19 -4.70 -0.02
N SER A 237 12.02 -4.87 0.59
CA SER A 237 11.84 -5.15 2.00
C SER A 237 12.34 -6.57 2.30
N THR A 238 13.62 -6.82 2.00
CA THR A 238 14.35 -8.02 2.42
C THR A 238 14.75 -7.83 3.87
N LYS A 239 13.76 -7.66 4.75
CA LYS A 239 13.94 -8.12 6.13
C LYS A 239 13.83 -9.64 6.06
N PHE A 240 14.98 -10.30 5.92
CA PHE A 240 15.15 -11.74 6.06
C PHE A 240 14.60 -12.66 4.96
N GLY A 241 14.97 -12.44 3.69
CA GLY A 241 14.85 -13.48 2.65
C GLY A 241 13.43 -13.95 2.30
N GLU A 242 12.38 -13.35 2.88
CA GLU A 242 10.99 -13.51 2.48
C GLU A 242 10.56 -12.27 1.70
N MET A 243 9.96 -12.46 0.52
CA MET A 243 9.25 -11.41 -0.19
C MET A 243 8.09 -10.97 0.70
N THR A 244 8.06 -9.71 1.13
CA THR A 244 7.08 -9.29 2.15
C THR A 244 5.69 -9.34 1.52
N ARG A 245 4.70 -9.82 2.27
CA ARG A 245 3.29 -10.01 1.85
C ARG A 245 2.63 -8.75 1.24
N THR A 246 3.23 -7.59 1.48
CA THR A 246 2.87 -6.27 0.94
C THR A 246 3.28 -6.07 -0.52
N ASP A 247 4.31 -6.77 -1.00
CA ASP A 247 4.96 -6.45 -2.28
C ASP A 247 4.04 -6.81 -3.46
N GLU A 248 3.41 -7.99 -3.46
CA GLU A 248 2.49 -8.41 -4.53
C GLU A 248 1.21 -7.57 -4.58
N ILE A 249 0.69 -7.15 -3.42
CA ILE A 249 -0.50 -6.28 -3.36
C ILE A 249 -0.15 -4.88 -3.89
N GLU A 250 1.03 -4.37 -3.53
CA GLU A 250 1.52 -3.09 -4.04
C GLU A 250 1.84 -3.16 -5.54
N GLU A 251 2.43 -4.25 -6.03
CA GLU A 251 2.63 -4.50 -7.47
C GLU A 251 1.30 -4.57 -8.22
N ALA A 252 0.28 -5.20 -7.66
CA ALA A 252 -1.05 -5.24 -8.25
C ALA A 252 -1.69 -3.83 -8.31
N LYS A 253 -1.54 -3.03 -7.25
CA LYS A 253 -1.98 -1.62 -7.25
C LYS A 253 -1.29 -0.80 -8.32
N ILE A 254 0.04 -0.94 -8.45
CA ILE A 254 0.85 -0.30 -9.50
C ILE A 254 0.38 -0.76 -10.88
N SER A 255 0.12 -2.05 -11.06
CA SER A 255 -0.33 -2.61 -12.33
C SER A 255 -1.73 -2.11 -12.71
N CYS A 256 -2.65 -1.97 -11.74
CA CYS A 256 -3.94 -1.33 -11.96
C CYS A 256 -3.79 0.13 -12.43
N ALA A 257 -2.87 0.89 -11.83
CA ALA A 257 -2.58 2.26 -12.25
C ALA A 257 -1.98 2.32 -13.66
N LYS A 258 -1.02 1.43 -13.97
CA LYS A 258 -0.46 1.25 -15.33
C LYS A 258 -1.59 1.03 -16.33
N LYS A 259 -2.49 0.10 -16.06
CA LYS A 259 -3.63 -0.22 -16.95
C LYS A 259 -4.56 0.97 -17.15
N LEU A 260 -4.97 1.64 -16.06
CA LEU A 260 -5.84 2.81 -16.12
C LEU A 260 -5.28 3.90 -17.03
N PHE A 261 -4.03 4.31 -16.83
CA PHE A 261 -3.46 5.45 -17.56
C PHE A 261 -2.88 5.10 -18.91
N ASN A 262 -2.34 3.88 -19.09
CA ASN A 262 -1.64 3.54 -20.33
C ASN A 262 -2.54 2.90 -21.38
N GLU A 263 -3.57 2.15 -20.97
CA GLU A 263 -4.46 1.41 -21.88
C GLU A 263 -5.82 2.09 -22.04
N ILE A 264 -6.39 2.62 -20.95
CA ILE A 264 -7.79 3.08 -20.93
C ILE A 264 -7.91 4.60 -21.05
N SER A 265 -6.94 5.35 -20.52
CA SER A 265 -6.99 6.81 -20.55
C SER A 265 -6.59 7.37 -21.92
N THR A 266 -7.51 8.14 -22.53
CA THR A 266 -7.31 8.82 -23.82
C THR A 266 -6.67 10.20 -23.68
N SER A 267 -6.54 10.73 -22.46
CA SER A 267 -5.75 11.92 -22.17
C SER A 267 -4.28 11.52 -22.21
N GLY A 268 -3.39 12.27 -22.87
CA GLY A 268 -1.94 12.03 -22.98
C GLY A 268 -1.15 11.99 -21.66
N VAL A 269 -1.63 11.17 -20.72
CA VAL A 269 -1.14 10.88 -19.38
C VAL A 269 -0.61 9.45 -19.46
N LYS A 270 0.60 9.24 -18.98
CA LYS A 270 1.23 7.91 -18.94
C LYS A 270 1.71 7.64 -17.53
N TYR A 271 1.38 6.47 -17.02
CA TYR A 271 1.89 6.01 -15.74
C TYR A 271 3.21 5.27 -15.95
N HIS A 272 4.24 5.62 -15.18
CA HIS A 272 5.50 4.89 -15.14
C HIS A 272 6.05 4.81 -13.72
N GLU A 273 6.49 3.62 -13.35
CA GLU A 273 7.20 3.42 -12.11
C GLU A 273 8.64 3.89 -12.29
N VAL A 274 9.07 4.87 -11.49
CA VAL A 274 10.42 5.45 -11.60
C VAL A 274 11.05 5.60 -10.23
N THR A 275 12.29 5.20 -10.10
CA THR A 275 13.01 5.21 -8.80
C THR A 275 13.88 6.45 -8.60
N SER A 276 14.14 7.20 -9.67
CA SER A 276 14.97 8.41 -9.66
C SER A 276 14.63 9.31 -10.85
N TYR A 277 15.14 10.54 -10.84
CA TYR A 277 14.99 11.46 -11.96
C TYR A 277 15.67 10.94 -13.23
N GLN A 278 16.84 10.31 -13.09
CA GLN A 278 17.54 9.71 -14.22
C GLN A 278 16.72 8.60 -14.88
N ASN A 279 16.11 7.73 -14.08
CA ASN A 279 15.25 6.67 -14.60
C ASN A 279 13.99 7.22 -15.28
N LEU A 280 13.46 8.34 -14.79
CA LEU A 280 12.38 9.06 -15.46
C LEU A 280 12.79 9.59 -16.84
N LEU A 281 14.01 10.12 -16.98
CA LEU A 281 14.53 10.55 -18.29
C LEU A 281 14.71 9.38 -19.25
N GLU A 282 15.26 8.25 -18.80
CA GLU A 282 15.41 7.04 -19.61
C GLU A 282 14.05 6.55 -20.15
N VAL A 283 13.04 6.49 -19.28
CA VAL A 283 11.67 6.15 -19.67
C VAL A 283 11.15 7.16 -20.71
N MET A 284 11.39 8.44 -20.52
CA MET A 284 10.98 9.48 -21.47
C MET A 284 11.63 9.33 -22.85
N GLU A 285 12.86 8.83 -22.94
CA GLU A 285 13.52 8.59 -24.22
C GLU A 285 12.86 7.46 -25.02
N THR A 286 12.29 6.47 -24.32
CA THR A 286 11.61 5.32 -24.95
C THR A 286 10.20 5.60 -25.46
N LEU A 287 9.60 6.73 -25.08
CA LEU A 287 8.24 7.17 -25.46
C LEU A 287 8.20 8.00 -26.73
#